data_AF-Q8A6Z4-F1
#
_entry.id   AF-Q8A6Z4-F1
#
_cell.length_a   1.000
_cell.length_b   1.000
_cell.length_c   1.000
_cell.angle_alpha   90.00
_cell.angle_beta   90.00
_cell.angle_gamma   90.00
#
_symmetry.space_group_name_H-M   'P 1'
#
loop_
_entity.id
_entity.type
_entity.pdbx_description
1 polymer ?
#
loop_
_entity_poly.entity_id
_entity_poly.type
_entity_poly.pdbx_seq_one_letter_code
_entity_poly.pdbx_strand_id
1 'polypeptide(L)'
;MNQIARQLKEKNIAEYLIYMWQEEDLIRANHGELEEIEANVIARYPEDQRPALREWYGNLITMMNEEGVREKGHLQINKNIIINLTELHNALTSSPKFPFYSAAYFKALPFIVELRNKNGKKEEPELETCFEALYGLLLLRLQKKPVSEGTMKAVEAISSFLSMLANYYDKDLKGELKLDE
;
A
#
# COMPACT_ATOMS: atom_id res chain seq x y z
N MET A 1 -0.93 -8.62 -15.24
CA MET A 1 -1.21 -7.46 -14.37
C MET A 1 -2.20 -6.56 -15.08
N ASN A 2 -3.28 -6.12 -14.42
CA ASN A 2 -4.26 -5.25 -15.07
C ASN A 2 -3.67 -3.86 -15.38
N GLN A 3 -4.35 -3.08 -16.23
CA GLN A 3 -3.86 -1.79 -16.70
C GLN A 3 -3.70 -0.76 -15.57
N ILE A 4 -4.60 -0.76 -14.59
CA ILE A 4 -4.60 0.18 -13.46
C ILE A 4 -3.39 -0.09 -12.55
N ALA A 5 -3.19 -1.34 -12.13
CA ALA A 5 -2.05 -1.76 -11.33
C ALA A 5 -0.72 -1.39 -11.99
N ARG A 6 -0.61 -1.61 -13.31
CA ARG A 6 0.60 -1.26 -14.06
C ARG A 6 0.87 0.25 -14.03
N GLN A 7 -0.14 1.07 -14.31
CA GLN A 7 -0.01 2.52 -14.30
C GLN A 7 0.33 3.06 -12.91
N LEU A 8 -0.29 2.52 -11.86
CA LEU A 8 0.01 2.92 -10.49
C LEU A 8 1.43 2.53 -10.09
N LYS A 9 1.87 1.32 -10.44
CA LYS A 9 3.23 0.85 -10.12
C LYS A 9 4.31 1.75 -10.74
N GLU A 10 4.05 2.26 -11.95
CA GLU A 10 4.96 3.16 -12.66
C GLU A 10 4.90 4.61 -12.15
N LYS A 11 3.74 5.07 -11.65
CA LYS A 11 3.55 6.47 -11.24
C LYS A 11 3.76 6.73 -9.75
N ASN A 12 3.22 5.86 -8.91
CA ASN A 12 3.22 6.03 -7.47
C ASN A 12 3.12 4.66 -6.77
N ILE A 13 4.27 4.18 -6.29
CA ILE A 13 4.37 2.89 -5.62
C ILE A 13 3.51 2.79 -4.35
N ALA A 14 3.25 3.91 -3.67
CA ALA A 14 2.41 3.92 -2.47
C ALA A 14 0.93 3.70 -2.83
N GLU A 15 0.44 4.38 -3.88
CA GLU A 15 -0.91 4.15 -4.39
C GLU A 15 -1.08 2.74 -4.96
N TYR A 16 -0.06 2.23 -5.65
CA TYR A 16 -0.04 0.85 -6.11
C TYR A 16 -0.22 -0.14 -4.96
N LEU A 17 0.49 0.05 -3.85
CA LEU A 17 0.41 -0.87 -2.72
C LEU A 17 -0.98 -0.84 -2.08
N ILE A 18 -1.55 0.34 -1.85
CA ILE A 18 -2.91 0.50 -1.34
C ILE A 18 -3.92 -0.15 -2.30
N TYR A 19 -3.75 0.04 -3.60
CA TYR A 19 -4.58 -0.60 -4.62
C TYR A 19 -4.48 -2.12 -4.54
N MET A 20 -3.28 -2.70 -4.42
CA MET A 20 -3.12 -4.15 -4.31
C MET A 20 -3.77 -4.72 -3.03
N TRP A 21 -3.72 -4.00 -1.91
CA TRP A 21 -4.42 -4.42 -0.68
C TRP A 21 -5.94 -4.40 -0.85
N GLN A 22 -6.48 -3.41 -1.57
CA GLN A 22 -7.90 -3.40 -1.94
C GLN A 22 -8.29 -4.63 -2.74
N GLU A 23 -7.44 -5.04 -3.68
CA GLU A 23 -7.70 -6.18 -4.55
C GLU A 23 -7.63 -7.51 -3.78
N GLU A 24 -6.70 -7.65 -2.84
CA GLU A 24 -6.68 -8.80 -1.92
C GLU A 24 -7.95 -8.87 -1.06
N ASP A 25 -8.42 -7.75 -0.53
CA ASP A 25 -9.66 -7.71 0.25
C ASP A 25 -10.91 -7.92 -0.61
N LEU A 26 -10.88 -7.46 -1.86
CA LEU A 26 -11.94 -7.72 -2.82
C LEU A 26 -12.02 -9.21 -3.15
N ILE A 27 -10.87 -9.87 -3.33
CA ILE A 27 -10.80 -11.33 -3.49
C ILE A 27 -11.38 -12.02 -2.25
N ARG A 28 -10.99 -11.61 -1.04
CA ARG A 28 -11.54 -12.15 0.22
C ARG A 28 -13.04 -11.98 0.36
N ALA A 29 -13.56 -10.82 -0.02
CA ALA A 29 -14.99 -10.52 0.02
C ALA A 29 -15.81 -11.39 -0.96
N ASN A 30 -15.15 -11.95 -1.97
CA ASN A 30 -15.71 -12.92 -2.92
C ASN A 30 -15.19 -14.35 -2.62
N HIS A 31 -14.81 -14.59 -1.37
CA HIS A 31 -14.35 -15.88 -0.84
C HIS A 31 -13.11 -16.47 -1.53
N GLY A 32 -12.40 -15.73 -2.39
CA GLY A 32 -11.34 -16.30 -3.22
C GLY A 32 -11.85 -17.16 -4.39
N GLU A 33 -13.13 -17.06 -4.73
CA GLU A 33 -13.75 -17.80 -5.83
C GLU A 33 -13.82 -16.93 -7.10
N LEU A 34 -13.26 -17.43 -8.20
CA LEU A 34 -13.16 -16.65 -9.43
C LEU A 34 -14.53 -16.35 -10.03
N GLU A 35 -15.47 -17.28 -9.92
CA GLU A 35 -16.85 -17.14 -10.38
C GLU A 35 -17.57 -16.00 -9.66
N GLU A 36 -17.35 -15.84 -8.34
CA GLU A 36 -17.93 -14.75 -7.57
C GLU A 36 -17.32 -13.40 -7.98
N ILE A 37 -16.00 -13.33 -8.14
CA ILE A 37 -15.33 -12.13 -8.66
C ILE A 37 -15.86 -11.77 -10.06
N GLU A 38 -16.08 -12.78 -10.90
CA GLU A 38 -16.59 -12.56 -12.25
C GLU A 38 -17.97 -11.90 -12.23
N ALA A 39 -18.88 -12.43 -11.40
CA ALA A 39 -20.24 -11.90 -11.26
C ALA A 39 -20.28 -10.53 -10.57
N ASN A 40 -19.49 -10.34 -9.52
CA ASN A 40 -19.60 -9.16 -8.65
C ASN A 40 -18.73 -7.99 -9.09
N VAL A 41 -17.60 -8.27 -9.76
CA VAL A 41 -16.57 -7.28 -10.11
C VAL A 41 -16.42 -7.18 -11.62
N ILE A 42 -16.00 -8.27 -12.29
CA ILE A 42 -15.59 -8.24 -13.70
C ILE A 42 -16.78 -7.91 -14.61
N ALA A 43 -17.99 -8.39 -14.30
CA ALA A 43 -19.20 -8.11 -15.06
C ALA A 43 -19.54 -6.61 -15.17
N ARG A 44 -19.01 -5.77 -14.26
CA ARG A 44 -19.21 -4.31 -14.28
C ARG A 44 -18.28 -3.59 -15.27
N TYR A 45 -17.27 -4.28 -15.80
CA TYR A 45 -16.34 -3.74 -16.78
C TYR A 45 -16.82 -3.99 -18.22
N PRO A 46 -16.35 -3.18 -19.18
CA PRO A 46 -16.55 -3.42 -20.61
C PRO A 46 -16.11 -4.83 -21.03
N GLU A 47 -16.88 -5.47 -21.92
CA GLU A 47 -16.68 -6.87 -22.36
C GLU A 47 -15.26 -7.15 -22.86
N ASP A 48 -14.64 -6.19 -23.54
CA ASP A 48 -13.27 -6.27 -24.08
C ASP A 48 -12.20 -6.35 -22.99
N GLN A 49 -12.47 -5.85 -21.78
CA GLN A 49 -11.55 -5.87 -20.64
C GLN A 49 -11.70 -7.12 -19.76
N ARG A 50 -12.85 -7.80 -19.84
CA ARG A 50 -13.19 -8.91 -18.94
C ARG A 50 -12.22 -10.09 -19.01
N PRO A 51 -11.76 -10.55 -20.19
CA PRO A 51 -10.82 -11.68 -20.27
C PRO A 51 -9.51 -11.39 -19.52
N ALA A 52 -8.96 -10.19 -19.68
CA ALA A 52 -7.72 -9.78 -19.02
C ALA A 52 -7.88 -9.66 -17.50
N LEU A 53 -9.03 -9.16 -17.04
CA LEU A 53 -9.35 -9.10 -15.61
C LEU A 53 -9.53 -10.51 -15.03
N ARG A 54 -10.21 -11.42 -15.73
CA ARG A 54 -10.40 -12.81 -15.31
C ARG A 54 -9.07 -13.52 -15.12
N GLU A 55 -8.18 -13.41 -16.09
CA GLU A 55 -6.83 -13.96 -16.00
C GLU A 55 -6.06 -13.36 -14.81
N TRP A 56 -6.13 -12.03 -14.65
CA TRP A 56 -5.42 -11.35 -13.58
C TRP A 56 -5.90 -11.75 -12.18
N TYR A 57 -7.22 -11.77 -11.94
CA TYR A 57 -7.78 -12.24 -10.67
C TYR A 57 -7.50 -13.72 -10.43
N GLY A 58 -7.59 -14.57 -11.45
CA GLY A 58 -7.25 -15.99 -11.34
C GLY A 58 -5.79 -16.20 -10.90
N ASN A 59 -4.86 -15.42 -11.45
CA ASN A 59 -3.46 -15.43 -11.02
C ASN A 59 -3.30 -14.95 -9.57
N LEU A 60 -3.96 -13.87 -9.17
CA LEU A 60 -3.90 -13.38 -7.77
C LEU A 60 -4.47 -14.39 -6.78
N ILE A 61 -5.63 -14.99 -7.07
CA ILE A 61 -6.23 -16.05 -6.25
C ILE A 61 -5.26 -17.24 -6.10
N THR A 62 -4.66 -17.67 -7.22
CA THR A 62 -3.68 -18.77 -7.22
C THR A 62 -2.51 -18.44 -6.30
N MET A 63 -1.92 -17.24 -6.45
CA MET A 63 -0.83 -16.79 -5.58
C MET A 63 -1.25 -16.74 -4.10
N MET A 64 -2.44 -16.22 -3.79
CA MET A 64 -2.93 -16.14 -2.41
C MET A 64 -3.11 -17.52 -1.78
N ASN A 65 -3.53 -18.51 -2.57
CA ASN A 65 -3.67 -19.90 -2.14
C ASN A 65 -2.30 -20.56 -1.91
N GLU A 66 -1.38 -20.42 -2.86
CA GLU A 66 -0.02 -20.99 -2.79
C GLU A 66 0.80 -20.40 -1.64
N GLU A 67 0.67 -19.10 -1.41
CA GLU A 67 1.35 -18.39 -0.31
C GLU A 67 0.63 -18.53 1.04
N GLY A 68 -0.56 -19.14 1.09
CA GLY A 68 -1.33 -19.34 2.32
C GLY A 68 -1.90 -18.05 2.94
N VAL A 69 -2.13 -17.02 2.13
CA VAL A 69 -2.62 -15.68 2.55
C VAL A 69 -4.06 -15.39 2.11
N ARG A 70 -4.81 -16.42 1.71
CA ARG A 70 -6.22 -16.34 1.32
C ARG A 70 -7.04 -15.61 2.39
N GLU A 71 -7.00 -16.09 3.63
CA GLU A 71 -7.82 -15.57 4.73
C GLU A 71 -7.26 -14.30 5.37
N LYS A 72 -5.94 -14.14 5.40
CA LYS A 72 -5.27 -13.03 6.10
C LYS A 72 -3.85 -12.79 5.60
N GLY A 73 -3.36 -11.58 5.86
CA GLY A 73 -2.01 -11.15 5.48
C GLY A 73 -1.96 -10.59 4.07
N HIS A 74 -0.75 -10.42 3.54
CA HIS A 74 -0.53 -9.84 2.22
C HIS A 74 0.32 -10.79 1.37
N LEU A 75 0.07 -10.76 0.07
CA LEU A 75 0.91 -11.42 -0.94
C LEU A 75 2.37 -10.99 -0.79
N GLN A 76 3.28 -11.91 -1.05
CA GLN A 76 4.72 -11.68 -0.93
C GLN A 76 5.18 -10.55 -1.85
N ILE A 77 4.58 -10.41 -3.03
CA ILE A 77 4.85 -9.30 -3.94
C ILE A 77 4.55 -7.93 -3.32
N ASN A 78 3.55 -7.84 -2.44
CA ASN A 78 3.17 -6.60 -1.76
C ASN A 78 4.08 -6.36 -0.54
N LYS A 79 4.42 -7.42 0.20
CA LYS A 79 5.41 -7.37 1.30
C LYS A 79 6.78 -6.91 0.82
N ASN A 80 7.23 -7.40 -0.34
CA ASN A 80 8.51 -7.00 -0.93
C ASN A 80 8.57 -5.49 -1.22
N ILE A 81 7.44 -4.87 -1.54
CA ILE A 81 7.39 -3.41 -1.73
C ILE A 81 7.60 -2.68 -0.41
N ILE A 82 6.96 -3.12 0.69
CA ILE A 82 7.21 -2.57 2.02
C ILE A 82 8.68 -2.71 2.41
N ILE A 83 9.30 -3.86 2.13
CA ILE A 83 10.71 -4.11 2.41
C ILE A 83 11.59 -3.08 1.66
N ASN A 84 11.43 -2.97 0.34
CA ASN A 84 12.19 -2.03 -0.48
C ASN A 84 12.00 -0.57 -0.01
N LEU A 85 10.77 -0.18 0.32
CA LEU A 85 10.48 1.15 0.84
C LEU A 85 11.12 1.38 2.22
N THR A 86 11.20 0.35 3.06
CA THR A 86 11.84 0.41 4.37
C THR A 86 13.35 0.57 4.24
N GLU A 87 13.97 -0.17 3.32
CA GLU A 87 15.40 -0.03 3.01
C GLU A 87 15.74 1.39 2.53
N LEU A 88 14.94 1.91 1.59
CA LEU A 88 15.09 3.28 1.10
C LEU A 88 14.85 4.30 2.22
N HIS A 89 13.83 4.12 3.05
CA HIS A 89 13.56 4.97 4.21
C HIS A 89 14.77 5.04 5.15
N ASN A 90 15.39 3.89 5.45
CA ASN A 90 16.57 3.82 6.31
C ASN A 90 17.78 4.54 5.68
N ALA A 91 17.99 4.39 4.38
CA ALA A 91 19.05 5.10 3.66
C ALA A 91 18.83 6.63 3.66
N LEU A 92 17.60 7.09 3.42
CA LEU A 92 17.26 8.51 3.40
C LEU A 92 17.38 9.15 4.79
N THR A 93 16.93 8.47 5.86
CA THR A 93 17.00 8.98 7.23
C THR A 93 18.42 9.00 7.80
N SER A 94 19.27 8.07 7.36
CA SER A 94 20.67 8.00 7.79
C SER A 94 21.55 9.06 7.11
N SER A 95 21.11 9.63 5.99
CA SER A 95 21.87 10.62 5.22
C SER A 95 21.49 12.05 5.59
N PRO A 96 22.46 12.93 5.89
CA PRO A 96 22.19 14.34 6.18
C PRO A 96 21.70 15.14 4.96
N LYS A 97 21.77 14.55 3.75
CA LYS A 97 21.36 15.20 2.49
C LYS A 97 19.86 15.38 2.34
N PHE A 98 19.05 14.68 3.15
CA PHE A 98 17.59 14.69 3.03
C PHE A 98 16.89 15.27 4.28
N PRO A 99 17.25 16.49 4.74
CA PRO A 99 16.72 17.04 6.00
C PRO A 99 15.20 17.24 5.95
N PHE A 100 14.64 17.57 4.78
CA PHE A 100 13.20 17.70 4.61
C PHE A 100 12.46 16.36 4.73
N TYR A 101 13.08 15.26 4.27
CA TYR A 101 12.51 13.93 4.43
C TYR A 101 12.51 13.52 5.90
N SER A 102 13.65 13.69 6.59
CA SER A 102 13.76 13.42 8.01
C SER A 102 12.79 14.26 8.83
N ALA A 103 12.60 15.55 8.49
CA ALA A 103 11.61 16.40 9.15
C ALA A 103 10.18 15.91 8.96
N ALA A 104 9.79 15.47 7.75
CA ALA A 104 8.49 14.88 7.49
C ALA A 104 8.29 13.58 8.29
N TYR A 105 9.31 12.72 8.35
CA TYR A 105 9.29 11.50 9.18
C TYR A 105 9.12 11.83 10.66
N PHE A 106 9.92 12.72 11.24
CA PHE A 106 9.80 13.11 12.65
C PHE A 106 8.45 13.75 12.99
N LYS A 107 7.81 14.44 12.04
CA LYS A 107 6.45 14.96 12.19
C LYS A 107 5.41 13.83 12.24
N ALA A 108 5.61 12.75 11.47
CA ALA A 108 4.73 11.59 11.44
C ALA A 108 4.96 10.62 12.63
N LEU A 109 6.19 10.54 13.14
CA LEU A 109 6.64 9.55 14.13
C LEU A 109 5.74 9.46 15.39
N PRO A 110 5.28 10.56 16.02
CA PRO A 110 4.39 10.46 17.18
C PRO A 110 3.09 9.70 16.86
N PHE A 111 2.53 9.92 15.67
CA PHE A 111 1.32 9.24 15.22
C PHE A 111 1.58 7.77 14.90
N ILE A 112 2.72 7.45 14.29
CA ILE A 112 3.13 6.06 14.01
C ILE A 112 3.25 5.28 15.33
N VAL A 113 3.95 5.84 16.32
CA VAL A 113 4.11 5.22 17.65
C VAL A 113 2.75 5.02 18.34
N GLU A 114 1.87 6.02 18.27
CA GLU A 114 0.51 5.91 18.84
C GLU A 114 -0.28 4.77 18.18
N LEU A 115 -0.26 4.68 16.85
CA LEU A 115 -0.97 3.65 16.09
C LEU A 115 -0.43 2.24 16.38
N ARG A 116 0.90 2.06 16.44
CA ARG A 116 1.53 0.78 16.79
C ARG A 116 1.14 0.32 18.19
N ASN A 117 1.09 1.25 19.15
CA ASN A 117 0.66 0.95 20.52
C ASN A 117 -0.82 0.54 20.59
N LYS A 118 -1.70 1.18 19.81
CA LYS A 118 -3.13 0.83 19.74
C LYS A 118 -3.35 -0.55 19.10
N ASN A 119 -2.60 -0.87 18.06
CA ASN A 119 -2.78 -2.10 17.28
C ASN A 119 -2.09 -3.32 17.90
N GLY A 120 -1.28 -3.14 18.97
CA GLY A 120 -0.52 -4.23 19.61
C GLY A 120 0.61 -4.80 18.75
N LYS A 121 0.88 -4.20 17.59
CA LYS A 121 1.81 -4.65 16.54
C LYS A 121 3.17 -3.98 16.68
N LYS A 122 3.85 -4.22 17.80
CA LYS A 122 5.15 -3.59 18.12
C LYS A 122 6.33 -4.14 17.30
N GLU A 123 6.15 -5.27 16.61
CA GLU A 123 7.22 -5.87 15.80
C GLU A 123 7.07 -5.62 14.30
N GLU A 124 5.94 -5.05 13.85
CA GLU A 124 5.74 -4.74 12.42
C GLU A 124 6.56 -3.50 11.99
N PRO A 125 7.01 -3.46 10.73
CA PRO A 125 7.66 -2.28 10.15
C PRO A 125 6.79 -1.03 10.28
N GLU A 126 7.41 0.11 10.57
CA GLU A 126 6.70 1.38 10.73
C GLU A 126 5.95 1.80 9.47
N LEU A 127 6.51 1.51 8.29
CA LEU A 127 5.86 1.78 7.02
C LEU A 127 4.60 0.95 6.84
N GLU A 128 4.58 -0.31 7.29
CA GLU A 128 3.36 -1.13 7.24
C GLU A 128 2.24 -0.48 8.06
N THR A 129 2.54 0.01 9.27
CA THR A 129 1.58 0.80 10.07
C THR A 129 1.11 2.07 9.35
N CYS A 130 2.00 2.76 8.63
CA CYS A 130 1.63 3.94 7.85
C CYS A 130 0.63 3.59 6.73
N PHE A 131 0.90 2.51 5.98
CA PHE A 131 0.00 2.04 4.93
C PHE A 131 -1.33 1.53 5.49
N GLU A 132 -1.33 0.80 6.61
CA GLU A 132 -2.55 0.39 7.31
C GLU A 132 -3.41 1.59 7.73
N ALA A 133 -2.78 2.68 8.20
CA ALA A 133 -3.50 3.89 8.58
C ALA A 133 -4.17 4.57 7.38
N LEU A 134 -3.46 4.70 6.26
CA LEU A 134 -4.02 5.25 5.02
C LEU A 134 -5.13 4.35 4.46
N TYR A 135 -4.92 3.04 4.49
CA TYR A 135 -5.91 2.08 4.02
C TYR A 135 -7.15 2.05 4.90
N GLY A 136 -6.98 2.08 6.23
CA GLY A 136 -8.09 2.18 7.19
C GLY A 136 -8.92 3.44 6.99
N LEU A 137 -8.29 4.58 6.70
CA LEU A 137 -9.02 5.80 6.33
C LEU A 137 -9.84 5.62 5.05
N LEU A 138 -9.26 4.99 4.02
CA LEU A 138 -9.96 4.71 2.77
C LEU A 138 -11.21 3.87 3.02
N LEU A 139 -11.10 2.82 3.83
CA LEU A 139 -12.24 1.98 4.24
C LEU A 139 -13.30 2.78 4.99
N LEU A 140 -12.91 3.64 5.95
CA LEU A 140 -13.86 4.51 6.67
C LEU A 140 -14.62 5.44 5.72
N ARG A 141 -13.93 6.01 4.72
CA ARG A 141 -14.53 6.87 3.70
C ARG A 141 -15.51 6.10 2.80
N LEU A 142 -15.14 4.91 2.36
CA LEU A 142 -16.02 4.03 1.57
C LEU A 142 -17.29 3.66 2.36
N GLN A 143 -17.16 3.43 3.66
CA GLN A 143 -18.27 3.18 4.57
C GLN A 143 -19.06 4.44 4.98
N LYS A 144 -18.67 5.63 4.48
CA LYS A 144 -19.24 6.94 4.86
C LYS A 144 -19.24 7.19 6.38
N LYS A 145 -18.29 6.60 7.10
CA LYS A 145 -18.14 6.81 8.54
C LYS A 145 -17.44 8.14 8.81
N PRO A 146 -17.84 8.87 9.87
CA PRO A 146 -17.16 10.10 10.23
C PRO A 146 -15.72 9.80 10.66
N VAL A 147 -14.81 10.70 10.28
CA VAL A 147 -13.39 10.62 10.64
C VAL A 147 -13.11 11.72 11.66
N SER A 148 -12.48 11.37 12.78
CA SER A 148 -12.13 12.35 13.81
C SER A 148 -11.04 13.31 13.31
N GLU A 149 -11.00 14.51 13.88
CA GLU A 149 -9.92 15.47 13.58
C GLU A 149 -8.53 14.92 13.91
N GLY A 150 -8.40 14.17 15.01
CA GLY A 150 -7.15 13.51 15.39
C GLY A 150 -6.68 12.50 14.33
N THR A 151 -7.61 11.69 13.81
CA THR A 151 -7.33 10.75 12.72
C THR A 151 -6.93 11.49 11.44
N MET A 152 -7.61 12.59 11.10
CA MET A 152 -7.25 13.37 9.91
C MET A 152 -5.84 13.98 10.02
N LYS A 153 -5.46 14.53 11.18
CA LYS A 153 -4.12 15.07 11.41
C LYS A 153 -3.04 13.99 11.31
N ALA A 154 -3.29 12.82 11.89
CA ALA A 154 -2.37 11.68 11.81
C ALA A 154 -2.16 11.23 10.36
N VAL A 155 -3.26 11.04 9.62
CA VAL A 155 -3.23 10.68 8.20
C VAL A 155 -2.51 11.73 7.36
N GLU A 156 -2.75 13.03 7.60
CA GLU A 156 -2.13 14.09 6.82
C GLU A 156 -0.60 14.06 6.96
N ALA A 157 -0.10 13.91 8.20
CA ALA A 157 1.33 13.77 8.45
C ALA A 157 1.91 12.51 7.80
N ILE A 158 1.25 11.35 7.96
CA ILE A 158 1.66 10.07 7.38
C ILE A 158 1.65 10.12 5.84
N SER A 159 0.60 10.69 5.25
CA SER A 159 0.44 10.83 3.80
C SER A 159 1.53 11.72 3.21
N SER A 160 1.84 12.85 3.87
CA SER A 160 2.92 13.73 3.44
C SER A 160 4.27 13.01 3.46
N PHE A 161 4.55 12.26 4.52
CA PHE A 161 5.75 11.44 4.65
C PHE A 161 5.85 10.35 3.57
N LEU A 162 4.80 9.55 3.39
CA LEU A 162 4.79 8.47 2.38
C LEU A 162 4.86 9.02 0.94
N SER A 163 4.27 10.18 0.68
CA SER A 163 4.36 10.84 -0.62
C SER A 163 5.81 11.23 -0.95
N MET A 164 6.57 11.74 0.03
CA MET A 164 7.99 12.03 -0.16
C MET A 164 8.79 10.74 -0.40
N LEU A 165 8.51 9.68 0.36
CA LEU A 165 9.18 8.38 0.18
C LEU A 165 8.90 7.79 -1.22
N ALA A 166 7.65 7.81 -1.68
CA ALA A 166 7.28 7.34 -3.01
C ALA A 166 7.99 8.12 -4.13
N ASN A 167 8.14 9.44 -3.97
CA ASN A 167 8.89 10.28 -4.92
C ASN A 167 10.39 9.93 -4.93
N TYR A 168 11.00 9.66 -3.77
CA TYR A 168 12.39 9.21 -3.74
C TYR A 168 12.56 7.81 -4.32
N TYR A 169 11.59 6.93 -4.12
CA TYR A 169 11.60 5.60 -4.72
C TYR A 169 11.57 5.66 -6.25
N ASP A 170 10.73 6.51 -6.83
CA ASP A 170 10.73 6.75 -8.28
C ASP A 170 12.08 7.27 -8.79
N LYS A 171 12.71 8.20 -8.05
CA LYS A 171 14.06 8.70 -8.39
C LYS A 171 15.13 7.60 -8.29
N ASP A 172 15.04 6.74 -7.29
CA ASP A 172 15.96 5.63 -7.09
C ASP A 172 15.88 4.62 -8.24
N LEU A 173 14.65 4.24 -8.64
CA LEU A 173 14.42 3.38 -9.81
C LEU A 173 14.97 3.95 -11.11
N LYS A 174 15.02 5.28 -11.26
CA LYS A 174 15.58 5.99 -12.42
C LYS A 174 17.10 6.19 -12.32
N GLY A 175 17.73 5.82 -11.20
CA GLY A 175 19.16 6.08 -10.95
C GLY A 175 19.48 7.56 -10.72
N GLU A 176 18.46 8.37 -10.40
CA GLU A 176 18.59 9.81 -10.15
C GLU A 176 18.86 10.13 -8.67
N LEU A 177 18.62 9.17 -7.78
CA LEU A 177 18.88 9.32 -6.35
C LEU A 177 20.35 9.12 -6.03
N LYS A 178 20.97 10.12 -5.40
CA LYS A 178 22.36 10.06 -4.93
C LYS A 178 22.39 9.97 -3.42
N LEU A 179 22.54 8.76 -2.90
CA LEU A 179 22.61 8.50 -1.46
C LEU A 179 24.01 8.81 -0.90
N ASP A 180 25.07 8.63 -1.70
CA ASP A 180 26.46 8.81 -1.30
C ASP A 180 27.04 10.17 -1.71
N GLU A 181 27.78 10.82 -0.80
CA GLU A 181 29.11 11.46 -0.97
C GLU A 181 29.86 11.30 0.34
#